data_AF-A0ABD5T2H7-F1
#
_entry.id   AF-A0ABD5T2H7-F1
#
_cell.length_a   1.000
_cell.length_b   1.000
_cell.length_c   1.000
_cell.angle_alpha   90.00
_cell.angle_beta   90.00
_cell.angle_gamma   90.00
#
_symmetry.space_group_name_H-M   'P 1'
#
loop_
_entity.id
_entity.type
_entity.pdbx_description
1 polymer ?
#
loop_
_entity_poly.entity_id
_entity_poly.type
_entity_poly.pdbx_seq_one_letter_code
_entity_poly.pdbx_strand_id
1 'polypeptide(L)'
;LRDRVRSYADPRSERIRGMVERADRIEFAVTDTETQALLLEANLVKRLRPRYNVRLKDDKSYPLVSFSDHSVPRVEVTRDPEAGAVAYGPFTDKGRVETVLKAVRDVYGLRGCSDHKYANRDRPCLDYEMGICSAPCTGEIDPESYAEDVAAARRFFEGETGALADPLRRRMEAAAE
;
A
#
# COMPACT_ATOMS: atom_id res chain seq x y z
N LEU A 1 22.31 8.96 -2.20
CA LEU A 1 22.46 10.20 -3.00
C LEU A 1 23.71 10.18 -3.90
N ARG A 2 24.93 10.05 -3.35
CA ARG A 2 26.18 10.13 -4.14
C ARG A 2 26.20 9.18 -5.35
N ASP A 3 25.82 7.92 -5.17
CA ASP A 3 25.82 6.94 -6.26
C ASP A 3 24.83 7.30 -7.37
N ARG A 4 23.66 7.81 -6.98
CA ARG A 4 22.64 8.26 -7.94
C ARG A 4 23.13 9.46 -8.75
N VAL A 5 23.73 10.45 -8.11
CA VAL A 5 24.27 11.64 -8.80
C VAL A 5 25.40 11.25 -9.75
N ARG A 6 26.33 10.39 -9.32
CA ARG A 6 27.41 9.87 -10.18
C ARG A 6 26.89 9.16 -11.43
N SER A 7 25.76 8.46 -11.33
CA SER A 7 25.17 7.77 -12.49
C SER A 7 24.76 8.70 -13.64
N TYR A 8 24.63 10.01 -13.41
CA TYR A 8 24.35 10.99 -14.46
C TYR A 8 25.60 11.41 -15.25
N ALA A 9 26.81 11.09 -14.78
CA ALA A 9 28.04 11.33 -15.52
C ALA A 9 28.20 10.41 -16.73
N ASP A 10 27.49 9.27 -16.74
CA ASP A 10 27.41 8.33 -17.87
C ASP A 10 25.94 8.10 -18.26
N PRO A 11 25.33 9.00 -19.07
CA PRO A 11 23.91 8.98 -19.34
C PRO A 11 23.45 7.75 -20.14
N ARG A 12 22.58 6.94 -19.54
CA ARG A 12 22.02 5.72 -20.16
C ARG A 12 20.96 5.95 -21.26
N SER A 13 20.59 7.18 -21.56
CA SER A 13 19.61 7.51 -22.62
C SER A 13 19.75 8.96 -23.10
N GLU A 14 19.37 9.21 -24.35
CA GLU A 14 19.35 10.57 -24.94
C GLU A 14 18.53 11.56 -24.12
N ARG A 15 17.39 11.12 -23.55
CA ARG A 15 16.56 11.96 -22.69
C ARG A 15 17.33 12.43 -21.45
N ILE A 16 18.08 11.52 -20.82
CA ILE A 16 18.89 11.86 -19.63
C ILE A 16 20.07 12.74 -20.05
N ARG A 17 20.75 12.42 -21.17
CA ARG A 17 21.84 13.25 -21.68
C ARG A 17 21.41 14.69 -21.92
N GLY A 18 20.32 14.89 -22.66
CA GLY A 18 19.78 16.22 -22.93
C GLY A 18 19.16 16.91 -21.70
N MET A 19 18.92 16.20 -20.58
CA MET A 19 18.58 16.81 -19.29
C MET A 19 19.84 17.35 -18.62
N VAL A 20 20.91 16.56 -18.59
CA VAL A 20 22.19 16.92 -17.97
C VAL A 20 22.85 18.09 -18.71
N GLU A 21 22.84 18.08 -20.04
CA GLU A 21 23.41 19.16 -20.86
C GLU A 21 22.73 20.53 -20.64
N ARG A 22 21.47 20.55 -20.20
CA ARG A 22 20.71 21.78 -19.92
C ARG A 22 20.71 22.16 -18.44
N ALA A 23 21.34 21.35 -17.58
CA ALA A 23 21.30 21.56 -16.14
C ALA A 23 22.44 22.50 -15.73
N ASP A 24 22.10 23.68 -15.23
CA ASP A 24 23.10 24.65 -14.74
C ASP A 24 23.41 24.47 -13.24
N ARG A 25 22.52 23.79 -12.50
CA ARG A 25 22.64 23.58 -11.06
C ARG A 25 22.00 22.28 -10.60
N ILE A 26 22.48 21.75 -9.48
CA ILE A 26 21.94 20.57 -8.81
C ILE A 26 21.56 20.95 -7.39
N GLU A 27 20.31 20.67 -7.02
CA GLU A 27 19.78 20.82 -5.66
C GLU A 27 19.41 19.43 -5.13
N PHE A 28 19.55 19.23 -3.82
CA PHE A 28 19.16 17.99 -3.15
C PHE A 28 18.53 18.29 -1.78
N ALA A 29 17.63 17.41 -1.35
CA ALA A 29 17.06 17.42 -0.01
C ALA A 29 17.40 16.08 0.66
N VAL A 30 17.79 16.14 1.94
CA VAL A 30 18.06 14.95 2.75
C VAL A 30 16.81 14.65 3.58
N THR A 31 16.40 13.38 3.60
CA THR A 31 15.30 12.87 4.42
C THR A 31 15.81 11.76 5.32
N ASP A 32 15.11 11.47 6.42
CA ASP A 32 15.52 10.50 7.42
C ASP A 32 15.26 9.05 6.97
N THR A 33 14.25 8.85 6.11
CA THR A 33 13.86 7.53 5.59
C THR A 33 13.66 7.52 4.08
N GLU A 34 13.71 6.33 3.48
CA GLU A 34 13.39 6.12 2.06
C GLU A 34 11.93 6.49 1.76
N THR A 35 11.02 6.14 2.66
CA THR A 35 9.59 6.52 2.64
C THR A 35 9.41 8.02 2.52
N GLN A 36 10.10 8.81 3.36
CA GLN A 36 10.05 10.27 3.28
C GLN A 36 10.65 10.79 1.97
N ALA A 37 11.72 10.18 1.46
CA ALA A 37 12.31 10.56 0.18
C ALA A 37 11.32 10.38 -0.98
N LEU A 38 10.59 9.27 -1.01
CA LEU A 38 9.56 8.99 -2.01
C LEU A 38 8.40 9.98 -1.92
N LEU A 39 7.92 10.28 -0.71
CA LEU A 39 6.85 11.27 -0.52
C LEU A 39 7.29 12.67 -0.98
N LEU A 40 8.51 13.09 -0.62
CA LEU A 40 9.07 14.36 -1.05
C LEU A 40 9.24 14.42 -2.58
N GLU A 41 9.72 13.34 -3.21
CA GLU A 41 9.83 13.25 -4.67
C GLU A 41 8.46 13.44 -5.33
N ALA A 42 7.43 12.71 -4.89
CA ALA A 42 6.09 12.85 -5.43
C ALA A 42 5.57 14.29 -5.32
N ASN A 43 5.76 14.93 -4.17
CA ASN A 43 5.32 16.32 -3.95
C ASN A 43 6.06 17.31 -4.86
N LEU A 44 7.38 17.15 -5.01
CA LEU A 44 8.17 18.01 -5.89
C LEU A 44 7.80 17.82 -7.37
N VAL A 45 7.59 16.58 -7.82
CA VAL A 45 7.18 16.31 -9.20
C VAL A 45 5.79 16.87 -9.49
N LYS A 46 4.82 16.72 -8.57
CA LYS A 46 3.47 17.29 -8.71
C LYS A 46 3.50 18.82 -8.75
N ARG A 47 4.29 19.45 -7.87
CA ARG A 47 4.37 20.92 -7.76
C ARG A 47 5.12 21.56 -8.93
N LEU A 48 6.23 20.96 -9.35
CA LEU A 48 7.14 21.57 -10.34
C LEU A 48 6.88 21.08 -11.77
N ARG A 49 6.16 19.96 -11.95
CA ARG A 49 5.89 19.29 -13.23
C ARG A 49 7.12 19.27 -14.18
N PRO A 50 8.29 18.81 -13.71
CA PRO A 50 9.54 18.94 -14.44
C PRO A 50 9.51 18.24 -15.80
N ARG A 51 10.04 18.89 -16.84
CA ARG A 51 9.97 18.43 -18.24
C ARG A 51 10.42 16.97 -18.43
N TYR A 52 11.47 16.54 -17.76
CA TYR A 52 12.09 15.23 -17.98
C TYR A 52 11.51 14.07 -17.13
N ASN A 53 10.66 14.36 -16.13
CA ASN A 53 9.96 13.31 -15.39
C ASN A 53 8.88 12.68 -16.27
N VAL A 54 8.70 11.37 -16.17
CA VAL A 54 7.57 10.66 -16.83
C VAL A 54 6.64 10.08 -15.78
N ARG A 55 7.19 9.59 -14.67
CA ARG A 55 6.43 9.15 -13.50
C ARG A 55 5.95 10.35 -12.69
N LEU A 56 4.82 10.17 -11.99
CA LEU A 56 4.25 11.11 -11.01
C LEU A 56 3.85 12.48 -11.60
N LYS A 57 3.78 12.61 -12.94
CA LYS A 57 3.27 13.81 -13.64
C LYS A 57 1.75 13.87 -13.69
N ASP A 58 1.09 12.71 -13.85
CA ASP A 58 -0.35 12.57 -13.72
C ASP A 58 -0.76 12.71 -12.23
N ASP A 59 -2.06 12.77 -11.92
CA ASP A 59 -2.60 12.76 -10.54
C ASP A 59 -2.31 11.47 -9.75
N LYS A 60 -1.38 10.64 -10.21
CA LYS A 60 -0.98 9.38 -9.60
C LYS A 60 -0.01 9.65 -8.45
N SER A 61 -0.54 9.76 -7.24
CA SER A 61 0.21 9.51 -6.00
C SER A 61 0.76 8.08 -5.98
N TYR A 62 1.77 7.86 -5.15
CA TYR A 62 2.10 6.50 -4.74
C TYR A 62 0.89 5.84 -4.05
N PRO A 63 0.57 4.58 -4.37
CA PRO A 63 -0.41 3.81 -3.62
C PRO A 63 0.02 3.62 -2.16
N LEU A 64 -0.97 3.59 -1.29
CA LEU A 64 -0.90 3.32 0.13
C LEU A 64 -1.84 2.15 0.44
N VAL A 65 -1.53 1.37 1.47
CA VAL A 65 -2.49 0.46 2.08
C VAL A 65 -3.16 1.20 3.21
N SER A 66 -4.48 1.36 3.16
CA SER A 66 -5.25 2.15 4.12
C SER A 66 -6.20 1.25 4.90
N PHE A 67 -6.25 1.44 6.21
CA PHE A 67 -7.25 0.89 7.11
C PHE A 67 -8.18 2.02 7.54
N SER A 68 -9.48 1.91 7.23
CA SER A 68 -10.45 2.96 7.51
C SER A 68 -10.64 3.22 9.02
N ASP A 69 -11.10 4.43 9.35
CA ASP A 69 -11.49 4.81 10.73
C ASP A 69 -12.93 4.35 11.02
N HIS A 70 -13.13 3.04 11.01
CA HIS A 70 -14.41 2.40 11.33
C HIS A 70 -14.18 1.40 12.45
N SER A 71 -15.17 1.15 13.33
CA SER A 71 -15.04 0.17 14.43
C SER A 71 -14.68 -1.24 13.94
N VAL A 72 -15.13 -1.56 12.73
CA VAL A 72 -14.73 -2.72 11.92
C VAL A 72 -13.99 -2.20 10.68
N PRO A 73 -12.68 -1.94 10.74
CA PRO A 73 -11.94 -1.33 9.62
C PRO A 73 -12.00 -2.16 8.34
N ARG A 74 -12.20 -1.50 7.20
CA ARG A 74 -11.89 -2.10 5.90
C ARG A 74 -10.44 -1.82 5.52
N VAL A 75 -9.87 -2.67 4.68
CA VAL A 75 -8.53 -2.47 4.14
C VAL A 75 -8.55 -2.34 2.61
N GLU A 76 -7.84 -1.35 2.08
CA GLU A 76 -7.79 -1.08 0.64
C GLU A 76 -6.46 -0.49 0.17
N VAL A 77 -6.15 -0.64 -1.13
CA VAL A 77 -5.07 0.10 -1.79
C VAL A 77 -5.64 1.39 -2.35
N THR A 78 -5.28 2.52 -1.77
CA THR A 78 -5.75 3.85 -2.19
C THR A 78 -4.59 4.81 -2.41
N ARG A 79 -4.86 5.92 -3.10
CA ARG A 79 -3.93 7.06 -3.23
C ARG A 79 -4.34 8.26 -2.38
N ASP A 80 -5.54 8.20 -1.81
CA ASP A 80 -6.19 9.25 -1.05
C ASP A 80 -6.94 8.56 0.11
N PRO A 81 -6.25 8.27 1.21
CA PRO A 81 -6.87 7.65 2.37
C PRO A 81 -7.88 8.61 3.02
N GLU A 82 -8.98 8.06 3.54
CA GLU A 82 -9.98 8.84 4.27
C GLU A 82 -9.35 9.51 5.51
N ALA A 83 -9.91 10.64 5.93
CA ALA A 83 -9.48 11.30 7.16
C ALA A 83 -9.63 10.35 8.36
N GLY A 84 -8.61 10.27 9.21
CA GLY A 84 -8.56 9.34 10.35
C GLY A 84 -8.07 7.93 10.02
N ALA A 85 -7.96 7.57 8.73
CA ALA A 85 -7.47 6.26 8.34
C ALA A 85 -5.98 6.08 8.65
N VAL A 86 -5.60 4.85 9.01
CA VAL A 86 -4.20 4.46 9.18
C VAL A 86 -3.66 3.97 7.85
N ALA A 87 -2.67 4.66 7.30
CA ALA A 87 -2.10 4.35 5.98
C ALA A 87 -0.63 3.92 6.08
N TYR A 88 -0.29 2.86 5.35
CA TYR A 88 1.06 2.31 5.21
C TYR A 88 1.57 2.52 3.78
N GLY A 89 2.86 2.75 3.63
CA GLY A 89 3.52 3.06 2.36
C GLY A 89 4.31 4.37 2.42
N PRO A 90 4.68 4.98 1.29
CA PRO A 90 4.20 4.75 -0.08
C PRO A 90 4.79 3.50 -0.75
N PHE A 91 3.98 2.81 -1.54
CA PHE A 91 4.42 1.67 -2.36
C PHE A 91 4.69 2.09 -3.80
N THR A 92 5.77 1.58 -4.41
CA THR A 92 6.20 1.98 -5.76
C THR A 92 5.50 1.20 -6.88
N ASP A 93 4.91 0.05 -6.55
CA ASP A 93 4.23 -0.85 -7.49
C ASP A 93 2.83 -1.21 -6.96
N LYS A 94 1.79 -0.73 -7.67
CA LYS A 94 0.38 -0.96 -7.30
C LYS A 94 0.00 -2.45 -7.39
N GLY A 95 0.46 -3.16 -8.42
CA GLY A 95 0.07 -4.55 -8.65
C GLY A 95 0.66 -5.47 -7.59
N ARG A 96 1.92 -5.22 -7.19
CA ARG A 96 2.55 -5.95 -6.08
C ARG A 96 1.83 -5.70 -4.76
N VAL A 97 1.51 -4.45 -4.42
CA VAL A 97 0.81 -4.16 -3.16
C VAL A 97 -0.62 -4.71 -3.16
N GLU A 98 -1.33 -4.71 -4.29
CA GLU A 98 -2.64 -5.36 -4.41
C GLU A 98 -2.56 -6.87 -4.19
N THR A 99 -1.52 -7.51 -4.71
CA THR A 99 -1.28 -8.95 -4.53
C THR A 99 -1.01 -9.27 -3.05
N VAL A 100 -0.13 -8.50 -2.41
CA VAL A 100 0.16 -8.64 -0.98
C VAL A 100 -1.10 -8.40 -0.15
N LEU A 101 -1.85 -7.34 -0.45
CA LEU A 101 -3.07 -7.03 0.29
C LEU A 101 -4.11 -8.14 0.15
N LYS A 102 -4.26 -8.73 -1.04
CA LYS A 102 -5.14 -9.88 -1.25
C LYS A 102 -4.74 -11.05 -0.35
N ALA A 103 -3.45 -11.38 -0.27
CA ALA A 103 -2.97 -12.44 0.62
C ALA A 103 -3.23 -12.13 2.09
N VAL A 104 -2.99 -10.89 2.53
CA VAL A 104 -3.29 -10.44 3.90
C VAL A 104 -4.77 -10.60 4.22
N ARG A 105 -5.65 -10.16 3.30
CA ARG A 105 -7.11 -10.31 3.48
C ARG A 105 -7.51 -11.77 3.57
N ASP A 106 -6.98 -12.62 2.70
CA ASP A 106 -7.25 -14.05 2.70
C ASP A 106 -6.79 -14.76 3.99
N VAL A 107 -5.69 -14.31 4.60
CA VAL A 107 -5.15 -14.91 5.82
C VAL A 107 -5.93 -14.50 7.07
N TYR A 108 -6.30 -13.22 7.17
CA TYR A 108 -6.93 -12.65 8.37
C TYR A 108 -8.43 -12.35 8.19
N GLY A 109 -9.04 -12.78 7.08
CA GLY A 109 -10.48 -12.59 6.84
C GLY A 109 -10.91 -11.12 6.76
N LEU A 110 -10.08 -10.19 6.29
CA LEU A 110 -10.39 -8.76 6.36
C LEU A 110 -11.38 -8.29 5.27
N ARG A 111 -12.33 -7.46 5.68
CA ARG A 111 -13.30 -6.86 4.75
C ARG A 111 -12.64 -5.82 3.85
N GLY A 112 -13.08 -5.81 2.59
CA GLY A 112 -12.77 -4.75 1.62
C GLY A 112 -14.03 -4.01 1.13
N CYS A 113 -15.20 -4.32 1.68
CA CYS A 113 -16.45 -3.67 1.29
C CYS A 113 -16.51 -2.24 1.85
N SER A 114 -17.19 -1.33 1.13
CA SER A 114 -17.45 0.02 1.62
C SER A 114 -18.40 0.01 2.83
N ASP A 115 -18.41 1.07 3.62
CA ASP A 115 -19.22 1.14 4.84
C ASP A 115 -20.72 1.16 4.53
N HIS A 116 -21.10 1.76 3.41
CA HIS A 116 -22.46 1.64 2.88
C HIS A 116 -22.85 0.18 2.61
N LYS A 117 -21.95 -0.63 2.04
CA LYS A 117 -22.23 -2.06 1.83
C LYS A 117 -22.25 -2.80 3.16
N TYR A 118 -21.37 -2.46 4.09
CA TYR A 118 -21.34 -3.08 5.42
C TYR A 118 -22.66 -2.89 6.18
N ALA A 119 -23.19 -1.67 6.24
CA ALA A 119 -24.39 -1.34 7.00
C ALA A 119 -25.69 -1.91 6.40
N ASN A 120 -25.71 -2.20 5.10
CA ASN A 120 -26.92 -2.62 4.37
C ASN A 120 -26.85 -4.10 3.94
N ARG A 121 -26.17 -4.96 4.70
CA ARG A 121 -26.03 -6.39 4.39
C ARG A 121 -26.88 -7.23 5.32
N ASP A 122 -27.81 -7.97 4.74
CA ASP A 122 -28.63 -8.95 5.45
C ASP A 122 -28.09 -10.39 5.35
N ARG A 123 -27.14 -10.63 4.45
CA ARG A 123 -26.50 -11.95 4.24
C ARG A 123 -25.02 -11.82 3.84
N PRO A 124 -24.19 -12.85 4.14
CA PRO A 124 -22.79 -12.87 3.74
C PRO A 124 -22.59 -12.63 2.24
N CYS A 125 -21.44 -12.05 1.89
CA CYS A 125 -21.09 -11.72 0.52
C CYS A 125 -20.18 -12.78 -0.10
N LEU A 126 -19.89 -12.64 -1.40
CA LEU A 126 -19.03 -13.59 -2.11
C LEU A 126 -17.61 -13.67 -1.49
N ASP A 127 -17.08 -12.58 -0.93
CA ASP A 127 -15.76 -12.61 -0.27
C ASP A 127 -15.77 -13.56 0.94
N TYR A 128 -16.91 -13.70 1.64
CA TYR A 128 -17.06 -14.68 2.71
C TYR A 128 -17.15 -16.10 2.17
N GLU A 129 -17.99 -16.32 1.16
CA GLU A 129 -18.13 -17.63 0.50
C GLU A 129 -16.79 -18.14 -0.10
N MET A 130 -15.92 -17.22 -0.50
CA MET A 130 -14.57 -17.51 -0.99
C MET A 130 -13.50 -17.62 0.12
N GLY A 131 -13.86 -17.41 1.38
CA GLY A 131 -12.95 -17.45 2.53
C GLY A 131 -12.02 -16.23 2.70
N ILE A 132 -12.27 -15.13 1.96
CA ILE A 132 -11.45 -13.91 1.98
C ILE A 132 -11.87 -12.95 3.10
N CYS A 133 -13.12 -13.02 3.56
CA CYS A 133 -13.67 -12.13 4.57
C CYS A 133 -14.42 -12.93 5.63
N SER A 134 -14.24 -12.63 6.91
CA SER A 134 -14.94 -13.29 8.02
C SER A 134 -16.36 -12.75 8.27
N ALA A 135 -16.97 -12.08 7.27
CA ALA A 135 -18.31 -11.48 7.31
C ALA A 135 -18.73 -10.78 8.63
N PRO A 136 -17.96 -9.80 9.15
CA PRO A 136 -18.38 -9.03 10.33
C PRO A 136 -19.68 -8.25 10.10
N CYS A 137 -20.03 -7.94 8.84
CA CYS A 137 -21.26 -7.22 8.50
C CYS A 137 -22.56 -7.98 8.84
N THR A 138 -22.49 -9.31 8.96
CA THR A 138 -23.64 -10.17 9.28
C THR A 138 -23.44 -10.97 10.56
N GLY A 139 -22.36 -10.71 11.30
CA GLY A 139 -22.11 -11.31 12.61
C GLY A 139 -21.54 -12.73 12.59
N GLU A 140 -20.98 -13.20 11.47
CA GLU A 140 -20.30 -14.51 11.41
C GLU A 140 -18.99 -14.53 12.24
N ILE A 141 -18.41 -13.35 12.46
CA ILE A 141 -17.33 -13.08 13.41
C ILE A 141 -17.78 -11.98 14.36
N ASP A 142 -17.38 -12.07 15.63
CA ASP A 142 -17.61 -11.00 16.58
C ASP A 142 -16.61 -9.83 16.36
N PRO A 143 -16.97 -8.60 16.76
CA PRO A 143 -16.11 -7.44 16.55
C PRO A 143 -14.74 -7.49 17.25
N GLU A 144 -14.63 -8.22 18.37
CA GLU A 144 -13.39 -8.30 19.16
C GLU A 144 -12.38 -9.19 18.44
N SER A 145 -12.80 -10.38 18.01
CA SER A 145 -11.99 -11.28 17.18
C SER A 145 -11.58 -10.62 15.86
N TYR A 146 -12.49 -9.90 15.19
CA TYR A 146 -12.13 -9.15 13.98
C TYR A 146 -11.08 -8.06 14.25
N ALA A 147 -11.15 -7.40 15.41
CA ALA A 147 -10.17 -6.38 15.77
C ALA A 147 -8.77 -6.99 16.01
N GLU A 148 -8.68 -8.20 16.55
CA GLU A 148 -7.42 -8.94 16.67
C GLU A 148 -6.79 -9.25 15.31
N ASP A 149 -7.61 -9.70 14.35
CA ASP A 149 -7.20 -9.94 12.96
C ASP A 149 -6.70 -8.67 12.28
N VAL A 150 -7.40 -7.54 12.48
CA VAL A 150 -6.96 -6.23 11.99
C VAL A 150 -5.62 -5.83 12.62
N ALA A 151 -5.44 -6.04 13.93
CA ALA A 151 -4.19 -5.73 14.62
C ALA A 151 -3.03 -6.58 14.11
N ALA A 152 -3.24 -7.87 13.85
CA ALA A 152 -2.24 -8.75 13.24
C ALA A 152 -1.85 -8.28 11.82
N ALA A 153 -2.83 -7.90 11.01
CA ALA A 153 -2.56 -7.35 9.68
C ALA A 153 -1.83 -6.00 9.71
N ARG A 154 -2.13 -5.12 10.68
CA ARG A 154 -1.41 -3.85 10.87
C ARG A 154 0.06 -4.09 11.23
N ARG A 155 0.34 -4.98 12.18
CA ARG A 155 1.72 -5.37 12.55
C ARG A 155 2.54 -5.86 11.36
N PHE A 156 1.92 -6.62 10.45
CA PHE A 156 2.58 -7.01 9.21
C PHE A 156 3.04 -5.79 8.37
N PHE A 157 2.19 -4.77 8.22
CA PHE A 157 2.55 -3.55 7.49
C PHE A 157 3.49 -2.61 8.27
N GLU A 158 3.60 -2.77 9.59
CA GLU A 158 4.59 -2.10 10.44
C GLU A 158 5.99 -2.75 10.34
N GLY A 159 6.10 -3.92 9.70
CA GLY A 159 7.36 -4.62 9.43
C GLY A 159 7.51 -5.96 10.12
N GLU A 160 6.53 -6.40 10.92
CA GLU A 160 6.52 -7.73 11.54
C GLU A 160 6.10 -8.81 10.54
N THR A 161 7.00 -9.12 9.60
CA THR A 161 6.75 -10.09 8.52
C THR A 161 6.34 -11.50 8.98
N GLY A 162 6.79 -11.92 10.17
CA GLY A 162 6.41 -13.21 10.76
C GLY A 162 4.91 -13.33 11.03
N ALA A 163 4.23 -12.20 11.27
CA ALA A 163 2.79 -12.17 11.51
C ALA A 163 2.00 -12.83 10.36
N LEU A 164 2.42 -12.60 9.11
CA LEU A 164 1.76 -13.14 7.91
C LEU A 164 2.37 -14.45 7.42
N ALA A 165 3.69 -14.58 7.51
CA ALA A 165 4.42 -15.71 6.93
C ALA A 165 4.10 -17.05 7.62
N ASP A 166 3.94 -17.06 8.95
CA ASP A 166 3.72 -18.29 9.71
C ASP A 166 2.29 -18.86 9.56
N PRO A 167 1.21 -18.04 9.55
CA PRO A 167 -0.12 -18.52 9.17
C PRO A 167 -0.19 -19.07 7.74
N LEU A 168 0.43 -18.39 6.76
CA LEU A 168 0.47 -18.85 5.37
C LEU A 168 1.15 -20.21 5.24
N ARG A 169 2.31 -20.38 5.89
CA ARG A 169 3.07 -21.65 5.85
C ARG A 169 2.23 -22.80 6.39
N ARG A 170 1.56 -22.61 7.53
CA ARG A 170 0.65 -23.61 8.11
C ARG A 170 -0.51 -23.98 7.19
N ARG A 171 -1.12 -23.00 6.52
CA ARG A 171 -2.20 -23.26 5.54
C ARG A 171 -1.69 -24.04 4.33
N MET A 172 -0.48 -23.74 3.85
CA MET A 172 0.12 -24.48 2.74
C MET A 172 0.46 -25.93 3.12
N GLU A 173 1.00 -26.15 4.31
CA GLU A 173 1.29 -27.49 4.84
C GLU A 173 0.01 -28.31 5.00
N ALA A 174 -1.03 -27.75 5.62
CA ALA A 174 -2.31 -28.44 5.82
C ALA A 174 -3.06 -28.75 4.52
N ALA A 175 -2.87 -27.97 3.45
CA ALA A 175 -3.46 -28.23 2.14
C ALA A 175 -2.68 -29.23 1.28
N ALA A 176 -1.47 -29.61 1.71
CA ALA A 176 -0.63 -30.60 1.06
C ALA A 176 -0.79 -32.02 1.66
N GLU A 177 -1.48 -32.14 2.79
CA GLU A 177 -2.00 -33.40 3.35
C GLU A 177 -3.34 -33.78 2.70
#